data_AF-A0A3L7XJR5-F1
#
_entry.id   AF-A0A3L7XJR5-F1
#
_cell.length_a   1.000
_cell.length_b   1.000
_cell.length_c   1.000
_cell.angle_alpha   90.00
_cell.angle_beta   90.00
_cell.angle_gamma   90.00
#
_symmetry.space_group_name_H-M   'P 1'
#
loop_
_entity.id
_entity.type
_entity.pdbx_description
1 polymer ?
#
loop_
_entity_poly.entity_id
_entity_poly.type
_entity_poly.pdbx_seq_one_letter_code
_entity_poly.pdbx_strand_id
1 'polypeptide(L)' 'GNTANIINPQRFVVGGGVTKAGSRWWQVLQAAARATALPEITIDIAPAQLIDDAPLWGAVALAKAAGTGHQP' A
#
# COMPACT_ATOMS: atom_id res chain seq x y z
N GLY A 1 -0.16 12.18 5.82
CA GLY A 1 -1.24 12.57 6.74
C GLY A 1 -2.59 12.41 6.10
N ASN A 2 -2.94 13.28 5.15
CA ASN A 2 -4.33 13.46 4.69
C ASN A 2 -5.10 12.17 4.37
N THR A 3 -4.57 11.29 3.51
CA THR A 3 -5.22 10.00 3.21
C THR A 3 -5.39 9.12 4.45
N ALA A 4 -4.42 9.14 5.37
CA ALA A 4 -4.50 8.40 6.62
C ALA A 4 -5.59 8.95 7.54
N ASN A 5 -5.77 10.27 7.58
CA ASN A 5 -6.80 10.91 8.39
C ASN A 5 -8.21 10.62 7.86
N ILE A 6 -8.37 10.46 6.54
CA ILE A 6 -9.68 10.21 5.90
C ILE A 6 -10.04 8.73 5.95
N ILE A 7 -9.11 7.85 5.60
CA ILE A 7 -9.38 6.41 5.42
C ILE A 7 -9.16 5.62 6.72
N ASN A 8 -8.25 6.09 7.60
CA ASN A 8 -7.80 5.39 8.81
C ASN A 8 -7.55 3.87 8.59
N PRO A 9 -6.73 3.48 7.60
CA PRO A 9 -6.48 2.07 7.34
C PRO A 9 -5.53 1.49 8.39
N GLN A 10 -5.63 0.18 8.59
CA GLN A 10 -4.71 -0.54 9.46
C GLN A 10 -3.26 -0.57 8.93
N ARG A 11 -3.07 -0.46 7.61
CA ARG A 11 -1.77 -0.50 6.96
C ARG A 11 -1.77 0.20 5.61
N PHE A 12 -0.66 0.86 5.30
CA PHE A 12 -0.34 1.37 3.97
C PHE A 12 0.71 0.47 3.31
N VAL A 13 0.40 -0.05 2.13
CA VAL A 13 1.36 -0.78 1.30
C VAL A 13 1.81 0.14 0.16
N VAL A 14 3.11 0.44 0.09
CA VAL A 14 3.68 1.38 -0.89
C VAL A 14 4.52 0.61 -1.90
N GLY A 15 4.17 0.72 -3.18
CA GLY A 15 4.88 0.12 -4.30
C GLY A 15 5.46 1.15 -5.27
N GLY A 16 5.85 0.70 -6.46
CA GLY A 16 6.46 1.52 -7.51
C GLY A 16 7.98 1.69 -7.36
N GLY A 17 8.63 2.11 -8.44
CA GLY A 17 10.10 2.10 -8.55
C GLY A 17 10.85 2.95 -7.50
N VAL A 18 10.19 3.98 -6.95
CA VAL A 18 10.78 4.87 -5.93
C VAL A 18 11.06 4.15 -4.60
N THR A 19 10.37 3.05 -4.33
CA THR A 19 10.57 2.24 -3.10
C THR A 19 11.97 1.61 -3.02
N LYS A 20 12.67 1.55 -4.16
CA LYS A 20 14.06 1.07 -4.30
C LYS A 20 15.11 2.13 -3.88
N ALA A 21 14.69 3.36 -3.55
CA ALA A 21 15.58 4.47 -3.16
C ALA A 21 16.27 4.31 -1.79
N GLY A 22 16.07 3.18 -1.11
CA GLY A 22 16.78 2.83 0.12
C GLY A 22 16.20 3.45 1.39
N SER A 23 16.86 3.18 2.52
CA SER A 23 16.34 3.44 3.87
C SER A 23 16.06 4.91 4.16
N ARG A 24 16.86 5.83 3.62
CA ARG A 24 16.67 7.29 3.84
C ARG A 24 15.32 7.77 3.31
N TRP A 25 14.92 7.30 2.13
CA TRP A 25 13.62 7.66 1.56
C TRP A 25 12.47 7.15 2.44
N TRP A 26 12.57 5.90 2.92
CA TRP A 26 11.58 5.31 3.83
C TRP A 26 11.48 6.03 5.17
N GLN A 27 12.60 6.48 5.73
CA GLN A 27 12.62 7.26 6.97
C GLN A 27 11.91 8.61 6.80
N VAL A 28 12.19 9.30 5.69
CA VAL A 28 11.55 10.60 5.37
C VAL A 28 10.04 10.40 5.16
N LEU A 29 9.63 9.36 4.43
CA LEU A 29 8.23 9.02 4.22
C LEU A 29 7.50 8.81 5.56
N GLN A 30 8.06 7.99 6.45
CA GLN A 30 7.48 7.72 7.76
C GLN A 30 7.40 8.97 8.64
N ALA A 31 8.45 9.80 8.64
CA ALA A 31 8.47 11.04 9.41
C ALA A 31 7.39 12.01 8.92
N ALA A 32 7.28 12.21 7.60
CA ALA A 32 6.27 13.09 6.99
C ALA A 32 4.85 12.57 7.24
N ALA A 33 4.64 11.25 7.17
CA ALA A 33 3.34 10.64 7.44
C ALA A 33 2.90 10.89 8.89
N ARG A 34 3.79 10.70 9.87
CA ARG A 34 3.52 10.93 11.30
C ARG A 34 3.32 12.40 11.63
N ALA A 35 4.12 13.30 11.04
CA ALA A 35 4.00 14.74 11.29
C ALA A 35 2.65 15.35 10.84
N THR A 36 1.93 14.65 9.97
CA THR A 36 0.67 15.12 9.38
C THR A 36 -0.53 14.23 9.72
N ALA A 37 -0.33 13.19 10.52
CA ALA A 37 -1.39 12.32 11.01
C ALA A 37 -2.06 12.93 12.25
N LEU A 38 -3.36 12.73 12.40
CA LEU A 38 -4.06 13.05 13.65
C LEU A 38 -3.57 12.11 14.78
N PRO A 39 -3.62 12.54 16.05
CA PRO A 39 -3.08 11.77 17.18
C PRO A 39 -3.64 10.35 17.31
N GLU A 40 -4.89 10.12 16.90
CA GLU A 40 -5.57 8.84 17.01
C GLU A 40 -5.26 7.88 15.86
N ILE A 41 -4.56 8.36 14.82
CA ILE A 41 -4.27 7.58 13.61
C ILE A 41 -2.94 6.86 13.78
N THR A 42 -2.99 5.53 13.76
CA THR A 42 -1.77 4.71 13.73
C THR A 42 -1.23 4.62 12.31
N ILE A 43 0.07 4.91 12.16
CA ILE A 43 0.75 4.85 10.85
C ILE A 43 1.63 3.60 10.79
N ASP A 44 1.15 2.60 10.06
CA ASP A 44 1.91 1.40 9.66
C ASP A 44 2.14 1.41 8.14
N ILE A 45 3.40 1.52 7.70
CA ILE A 45 3.79 1.61 6.29
C ILE A 45 4.72 0.45 5.97
N ALA A 46 4.36 -0.35 4.97
CA ALA A 46 5.13 -1.50 4.50
C ALA A 46 5.43 -1.41 2.99
N PRO A 47 6.55 -1.97 2.52
CA PRO A 47 6.82 -2.10 1.09
C PRO A 47 5.88 -3.13 0.45
N ALA A 48 5.47 -2.87 -0.80
CA ALA A 48 4.80 -3.87 -1.62
C ALA A 48 5.75 -5.02 -1.94
N GLN A 49 5.43 -6.24 -1.48
CA GLN A 49 6.29 -7.41 -1.69
C GLN A 49 6.32 -7.88 -3.15
N LEU A 50 5.26 -7.61 -3.91
CA LEU A 50 5.16 -7.99 -5.31
C LEU A 50 5.83 -6.98 -6.25
N ILE A 51 6.32 -5.84 -5.74
CA ILE A 51 7.06 -4.80 -6.45
C ILE A 51 6.54 -4.57 -7.89
N ASP A 52 7.28 -5.00 -8.91
CA ASP A 52 6.99 -4.75 -10.32
C ASP A 52 5.95 -5.73 -10.89
N ASP A 53 5.76 -6.89 -10.24
CA ASP A 53 4.81 -7.93 -10.65
C ASP A 53 3.41 -7.75 -10.03
N ALA A 54 3.24 -6.77 -9.12
CA ALA A 54 1.97 -6.51 -8.45
C ALA A 54 0.77 -6.37 -9.43
N PRO A 55 0.89 -5.68 -10.59
CA PRO A 55 -0.21 -5.58 -11.54
C PRO A 55 -0.62 -6.92 -12.16
N LEU A 56 0.35 -7.78 -12.50
CA LEU A 56 0.09 -9.07 -13.13
C LEU A 56 -0.64 -10.02 -12.17
N TRP A 57 -0.17 -10.10 -10.92
CA TRP A 57 -0.83 -10.90 -9.89
C TRP A 57 -2.23 -10.37 -9.56
N GLY A 58 -2.42 -9.05 -9.57
CA GLY A 58 -3.74 -8.43 -9.43
C GLY A 58 -4.69 -8.86 -10.55
N ALA A 59 -4.24 -8.83 -11.80
CA ALA A 59 -5.04 -9.26 -12.95
C ALA A 59 -5.42 -10.75 -12.86
N VAL A 60 -4.48 -11.62 -12.49
CA VAL A 60 -4.76 -13.06 -12.27
C VAL A 60 -5.80 -13.25 -11.17
N ALA A 61 -5.66 -12.55 -10.03
CA ALA A 61 -6.60 -12.67 -8.92
C ALA A 61 -8.02 -12.20 -9.32
N LEU A 62 -8.12 -11.09 -10.05
CA LEU A 62 -9.40 -10.59 -10.56
C LEU A 62 -10.04 -11.57 -11.55
N ALA A 63 -9.26 -12.13 -12.48
CA ALA A 63 -9.75 -13.13 -13.42
C ALA A 63 -10.26 -14.38 -12.72
N LYS A 64 -9.55 -14.86 -11.69
CA LYS A 64 -10.01 -16.00 -10.87
C LYS A 64 -11.30 -15.70 -10.11
N ALA A 65 -11.41 -14.51 -9.52
CA ALA A 65 -12.62 -14.08 -8.80
C ALA A 65 -13.84 -13.93 -9.72
N ALA A 66 -13.62 -13.41 -10.94
CA ALA A 66 -14.68 -13.30 -11.95
C ALA A 66 -15.12 -14.68 -12.48
N GLY A 67 -14.17 -15.61 -12.65
CA GLY A 67 -14.45 -16.98 -13.09
C GLY A 67 -15.21 -17.84 -12.06
N THR A 68 -15.05 -17.55 -10.76
CA THR A 68 -15.81 -18.24 -9.69
C THR A 68 -17.31 -17.86 -9.63
N GLY A 69 -17.78 -16.91 -10.46
CA GLY A 69 -19.19 -16.54 -10.57
C GLY A 69 -19.97 -17.25 -11.70
N HIS A 70 -19.30 -18.10 -12.50
CA HIS A 70 -19.97 -18.87 -13.56
C HIS A 70 -19.97 -20.37 -13.19
N GLN A 71 -20.99 -20.81 -12.45
CA GLN A 71 -21.41 -22.21 -12.49
C GLN A 71 -22.41 -22.37 -13.65
N PRO A 72 -22.24 -23.34 -14.56
CA PRO A 72 -23.35 -23.81 -15.38
C PRO A 72 -24.42 -24.51 -14.52
#